data_AF-A0A858RJ15-F1
#
_entry.id   AF-A0A858RJ15-F1
#
_cell.length_a   1.000
_cell.length_b   1.000
_cell.length_c   1.000
_cell.angle_alpha   90.00
_cell.angle_beta   90.00
_cell.angle_gamma   90.00
#
_symmetry.space_group_name_H-M   'P 1'
#
loop_
_entity.id
_entity.type
_entity.pdbx_description
1 polymer ?
#
loop_
_entity_poly.entity_id
_entity_poly.type
_entity_poly.pdbx_seq_one_letter_code
_entity_poly.pdbx_strand_id
1 'polypeptide(L)'
;MQRWIVVAGVFVLCLLMGGGAFAYWKSKQNAPDFTYVPLPFHPDATEEQRQQTVTGMKEKLVTQETLTQIVRDCNITTTWGLASEQAAVEEVKRRLIFEAGETKLKGIPTQTLNIGFKGKVSEHDDLVKLSQRLMEDVQRLMAPPEAQDAGPVPAKF
;
A
#
# COMPACT_ATOMS: atom_id res chain seq x y z
N MET A 1 50.80 11.14 26.75
CA MET A 1 50.14 10.07 25.97
C MET A 1 48.73 9.73 26.47
N GLN A 2 48.46 9.77 27.77
CA GLN A 2 47.16 9.41 28.37
C GLN A 2 45.95 10.27 27.90
N ARG A 3 46.15 11.55 27.58
CA ARG A 3 45.09 12.46 27.07
C ARG A 3 44.49 12.02 25.73
N TRP A 4 45.28 11.41 24.84
CA TRP A 4 44.80 10.96 23.53
C TRP A 4 43.92 9.70 23.61
N ILE A 5 44.19 8.83 24.59
CA ILE A 5 43.39 7.62 24.82
C ILE A 5 41.97 7.99 25.29
N VAL A 6 41.85 9.01 26.16
CA VAL A 6 40.54 9.50 26.63
C VAL A 6 39.72 10.10 25.49
N VAL A 7 40.36 10.90 24.62
CA VAL A 7 39.68 11.50 23.45
C VAL A 7 39.22 10.41 22.48
N ALA A 8 40.07 9.41 22.19
CA ALA A 8 39.69 8.27 21.35
C ALA A 8 38.55 7.45 21.96
N GLY A 9 38.58 7.20 23.28
CA GLY A 9 37.53 6.47 23.99
C GLY A 9 36.17 7.18 23.95
N VAL A 10 36.16 8.50 24.16
CA VAL A 10 34.93 9.32 24.03
C VAL A 10 34.42 9.31 22.59
N PHE A 11 35.31 9.40 21.59
CA PHE A 11 34.92 9.39 20.18
C PHE A 11 34.28 8.06 19.78
N VAL A 12 34.85 6.93 20.21
CA VAL A 12 34.28 5.60 20.01
C VAL A 12 32.92 5.47 20.71
N LEU A 13 32.78 5.98 21.93
CA LEU A 13 31.51 5.97 22.65
C LEU A 13 30.43 6.78 21.91
N CYS A 14 30.78 7.96 21.38
CA CYS A 14 29.88 8.79 20.58
C CYS A 14 29.46 8.09 19.27
N LEU A 15 30.39 7.39 18.60
CA LEU A 15 30.07 6.58 17.41
C LEU A 15 29.14 5.41 17.74
N LEU A 16 29.33 4.75 18.89
CA LEU A 16 28.45 3.67 19.34
C LEU A 16 27.06 4.18 19.70
N MET A 17 26.95 5.32 20.38
CA MET A 17 25.65 5.95 20.67
C MET A 17 24.94 6.40 19.39
N GLY A 18 25.66 7.03 18.46
CA GLY A 18 25.13 7.44 17.16
C GLY A 18 24.66 6.25 16.32
N GLY A 19 25.48 5.18 16.28
CA GLY A 19 25.13 3.94 15.59
C GLY A 19 23.90 3.24 16.19
N GLY A 20 23.79 3.22 17.52
CA GLY A 20 22.64 2.64 18.22
C GLY A 20 21.34 3.40 17.94
N ALA A 21 21.37 4.74 18.01
CA ALA A 21 20.21 5.57 17.68
C ALA A 21 19.79 5.41 16.21
N PHE A 22 20.76 5.37 15.29
CA PHE A 22 20.50 5.17 13.87
C PHE A 22 19.90 3.78 13.59
N ALA A 23 20.45 2.72 14.18
CA ALA A 23 19.93 1.36 14.03
C ALA A 23 18.50 1.24 14.57
N TYR A 24 18.22 1.85 15.71
CA TYR A 24 16.88 1.90 16.29
C TYR A 24 15.88 2.63 15.37
N TRP A 25 16.25 3.82 14.89
CA TRP A 25 15.43 4.58 13.95
C TRP A 25 15.17 3.80 12.65
N LYS A 26 16.20 3.15 12.10
CA LYS A 26 16.06 2.35 10.89
C LYS A 26 15.19 1.12 11.10
N SER A 27 15.26 0.49 12.28
CA SER A 27 14.36 -0.60 12.67
C SER A 27 12.91 -0.15 12.67
N LYS A 28 12.60 1.04 13.23
CA LYS A 28 11.25 1.60 13.22
C LYS A 28 10.73 1.90 11.81
N GLN A 29 11.59 2.39 10.91
CA GLN A 29 11.22 2.60 9.51
C GLN A 29 10.91 1.31 8.75
N ASN A 30 11.59 0.22 9.09
CA ASN A 30 11.38 -1.10 8.47
C ASN A 30 10.23 -1.90 9.11
N ALA A 31 9.51 -1.34 10.08
CA ALA A 31 8.37 -2.00 10.68
C ALA A 31 7.27 -2.24 9.61
N PRO A 32 6.52 -3.35 9.70
CA PRO A 32 5.40 -3.60 8.79
C PRO A 32 4.35 -2.49 8.87
N ASP A 33 3.88 -2.04 7.70
CA ASP A 33 2.79 -1.09 7.57
C ASP A 33 1.77 -1.61 6.54
N PHE A 34 0.51 -1.20 6.72
CA PHE A 34 -0.62 -1.64 5.91
C PHE A 34 -1.51 -0.45 5.61
N THR A 35 -1.71 -0.16 4.33
CA THR A 35 -2.67 0.84 3.89
C THR A 35 -3.70 0.17 3.02
N TYR A 36 -4.98 0.36 3.33
CA TYR A 36 -6.08 -0.21 2.58
C TYR A 36 -7.28 0.73 2.59
N VAL A 37 -8.11 0.57 1.57
CA VAL A 37 -9.40 1.23 1.45
C VAL A 37 -10.49 0.21 1.80
N PRO A 38 -11.28 0.45 2.85
CA PRO A 38 -12.38 -0.43 3.21
C PRO A 38 -13.61 -0.16 2.34
N LEU A 39 -14.11 -1.19 1.67
CA LEU A 39 -15.34 -1.14 0.88
C LEU A 39 -16.45 -1.91 1.60
N PRO A 40 -17.58 -1.29 1.95
CA PRO A 40 -18.65 -1.98 2.65
C PRO A 40 -19.28 -3.08 1.79
N PHE A 41 -19.47 -4.26 2.39
CA PHE A 41 -20.32 -5.28 1.80
C PHE A 41 -21.80 -4.92 1.95
N HIS A 42 -22.66 -5.60 1.18
CA HIS A 42 -24.10 -5.56 1.43
C HIS A 42 -24.38 -6.12 2.84
N PRO A 43 -25.25 -5.47 3.65
CA PRO A 43 -25.48 -5.89 5.05
C PRO A 43 -25.99 -7.32 5.18
N ASP A 44 -26.75 -7.80 4.19
CA ASP A 44 -27.31 -9.16 4.18
C ASP A 44 -26.38 -10.20 3.55
N ALA A 45 -25.15 -9.83 3.16
CA ALA A 45 -24.24 -10.74 2.50
C ALA A 45 -23.71 -11.81 3.47
N THR A 46 -23.88 -13.07 3.10
CA THR A 46 -23.31 -14.19 3.87
C THR A 46 -21.78 -14.18 3.79
N GLU A 47 -21.11 -14.90 4.70
CA GLU A 47 -19.65 -15.02 4.65
C GLU A 47 -19.15 -15.62 3.32
N GLU A 48 -19.83 -16.63 2.80
CA GLU A 48 -19.49 -17.23 1.50
C GLU A 48 -19.62 -16.22 0.35
N GLN A 49 -20.69 -15.43 0.33
CA GLN A 49 -20.89 -14.37 -0.69
C GLN A 49 -19.81 -13.29 -0.59
N ARG A 50 -19.37 -12.95 0.63
CA ARG A 50 -18.27 -12.01 0.85
C ARG A 50 -16.95 -12.56 0.31
N GLN A 51 -16.63 -13.82 0.59
CA GLN A 51 -15.42 -14.47 0.06
C GLN A 51 -15.44 -14.63 -1.47
N GLN A 52 -16.60 -14.93 -2.04
CA GLN A 52 -16.79 -14.95 -3.50
C GLN A 52 -16.56 -13.57 -4.11
N THR A 53 -17.08 -12.51 -3.46
CA THR A 53 -16.86 -11.13 -3.89
C THR A 53 -15.38 -10.74 -3.83
N VAL A 54 -14.67 -11.12 -2.75
CA VAL A 54 -13.22 -10.90 -2.61
C VAL A 54 -12.48 -11.57 -3.78
N THR A 55 -12.77 -12.84 -4.04
CA THR A 55 -12.12 -13.62 -5.10
C THR A 55 -12.40 -13.03 -6.48
N GLY A 56 -13.66 -12.72 -6.77
CA GLY A 56 -14.07 -12.15 -8.06
C GLY A 56 -13.48 -10.75 -8.30
N MET A 57 -13.38 -9.92 -7.26
CA MET A 57 -12.70 -8.62 -7.36
C MET A 57 -11.20 -8.78 -7.61
N LYS A 58 -10.57 -9.72 -6.91
CA LYS A 58 -9.15 -10.02 -7.10
C LYS A 58 -8.87 -10.49 -8.53
N GLU A 59 -9.67 -11.39 -9.08
CA GLU A 59 -9.47 -11.87 -10.46
C GLU A 59 -9.62 -10.76 -11.50
N LYS A 60 -10.56 -9.83 -11.30
CA LYS A 60 -10.80 -8.72 -12.23
C LYS A 60 -9.75 -7.61 -12.14
N LEU A 61 -9.20 -7.35 -10.95
CA LEU A 61 -8.28 -6.23 -10.73
C LEU A 61 -6.81 -6.64 -10.78
N VAL A 62 -6.49 -7.90 -10.46
CA VAL A 62 -5.12 -8.42 -10.49
C VAL A 62 -4.78 -8.91 -11.90
N THR A 63 -4.98 -8.04 -12.89
CA THR A 63 -4.53 -8.27 -14.27
C THR A 63 -3.16 -7.65 -14.49
N GLN A 64 -2.39 -8.23 -15.43
CA GLN A 64 -1.08 -7.70 -15.78
C GLN A 64 -1.18 -6.25 -16.24
N GLU A 65 -2.21 -5.91 -17.01
CA GLU A 65 -2.41 -4.56 -17.55
C GLU A 65 -2.67 -3.54 -16.44
N THR A 66 -3.65 -3.81 -15.56
CA THR A 66 -4.00 -2.92 -14.44
C THR A 66 -2.79 -2.70 -13.53
N LEU A 67 -2.09 -3.76 -13.15
CA LEU A 67 -0.91 -3.63 -12.28
C LEU A 67 0.24 -2.89 -12.95
N THR A 68 0.42 -3.06 -14.27
CA THR A 68 1.44 -2.32 -15.02
C THR A 68 1.10 -0.83 -15.07
N GLN A 69 -0.17 -0.47 -15.28
CA GLN A 69 -0.62 0.92 -15.24
C GLN A 69 -0.41 1.53 -13.85
N ILE A 70 -0.79 0.84 -12.79
CA ILE A 70 -0.57 1.30 -11.40
C ILE A 70 0.92 1.54 -11.12
N VAL A 71 1.79 0.63 -11.54
CA VAL A 71 3.25 0.77 -11.39
C VAL A 71 3.78 2.02 -12.09
N ARG A 72 3.28 2.32 -13.30
CA ARG A 72 3.66 3.51 -14.08
C ARG A 72 3.13 4.79 -13.45
N ASP A 73 1.84 4.84 -13.14
CA ASP A 73 1.17 6.02 -12.61
C ASP A 73 1.75 6.42 -11.25
N CYS A 74 2.15 5.45 -10.43
CA CYS A 74 2.78 5.68 -9.13
C CYS A 74 4.33 5.69 -9.17
N ASN A 75 4.93 5.53 -10.36
CA ASN A 75 6.38 5.50 -10.57
C ASN A 75 7.16 4.53 -9.65
N ILE A 76 6.57 3.36 -9.37
CA ILE A 76 7.08 2.42 -8.34
C ILE A 76 8.46 1.88 -8.68
N THR A 77 8.74 1.64 -9.96
CA THR A 77 10.04 1.12 -10.42
C THR A 77 11.19 2.00 -9.93
N THR A 78 11.06 3.32 -10.08
CA THR A 78 12.07 4.28 -9.63
C THR A 78 12.04 4.46 -8.12
N THR A 79 10.85 4.65 -7.53
CA THR A 79 10.72 4.96 -6.10
C THR A 79 11.25 3.82 -5.22
N TRP A 80 11.06 2.56 -5.63
CA TRP A 80 11.55 1.38 -4.89
C TRP A 80 12.90 0.87 -5.40
N GLY A 81 13.51 1.52 -6.39
CA GLY A 81 14.82 1.14 -6.93
C GLY A 81 14.85 -0.25 -7.56
N LEU A 82 13.77 -0.64 -8.26
CA LEU A 82 13.63 -1.96 -8.85
C LEU A 82 14.27 -2.02 -10.24
N ALA A 83 14.77 -3.21 -10.60
CA ALA A 83 15.55 -3.40 -11.82
C ALA A 83 14.74 -3.26 -13.12
N SER A 84 13.42 -3.49 -13.07
CA SER A 84 12.53 -3.41 -14.23
C SER A 84 11.08 -3.17 -13.82
N GLU A 85 10.26 -2.76 -14.78
CA GLU A 85 8.81 -2.63 -14.60
C GLU A 85 8.15 -3.96 -14.23
N GLN A 86 8.54 -5.08 -14.87
CA GLN A 86 8.06 -6.41 -14.48
C GLN A 86 8.38 -6.75 -13.03
N ALA A 87 9.58 -6.39 -12.54
CA ALA A 87 9.93 -6.62 -11.14
C ALA A 87 9.03 -5.77 -10.20
N ALA A 88 8.69 -4.55 -10.59
CA ALA A 88 7.74 -3.71 -9.85
C ALA A 88 6.33 -4.28 -9.85
N VAL A 89 5.83 -4.79 -10.98
CA VAL A 89 4.52 -5.45 -11.04
C VAL A 89 4.45 -6.65 -10.11
N GLU A 90 5.45 -7.53 -10.14
CA GLU A 90 5.48 -8.70 -9.26
C GLU A 90 5.59 -8.32 -7.77
N GLU A 91 6.35 -7.28 -7.46
CA GLU A 91 6.46 -6.75 -6.10
C GLU A 91 5.12 -6.17 -5.60
N VAL A 92 4.46 -5.36 -6.42
CA VAL A 92 3.12 -4.79 -6.15
C VAL A 92 2.10 -5.92 -5.97
N LYS A 93 2.09 -6.92 -6.85
CA LYS A 93 1.21 -8.09 -6.78
C LYS A 93 1.41 -8.89 -5.49
N ARG A 94 2.65 -9.09 -5.05
CA ARG A 94 2.97 -9.81 -3.80
C ARG A 94 2.50 -9.04 -2.55
N ARG A 95 2.51 -7.71 -2.63
CA ARG A 95 2.14 -6.81 -1.53
C ARG A 95 0.66 -6.50 -1.47
N LEU A 96 -0.07 -6.81 -2.52
CA LEU A 96 -1.50 -6.56 -2.63
C LEU A 96 -2.31 -7.36 -1.60
N ILE A 97 -3.30 -6.73 -1.02
CA ILE A 97 -4.21 -7.27 0.00
C ILE A 97 -5.63 -7.24 -0.58
N PHE A 98 -6.30 -8.38 -0.52
CA PHE A 98 -7.72 -8.55 -0.81
C PHE A 98 -8.28 -9.47 0.26
N GLU A 99 -8.92 -8.91 1.28
CA GLU A 99 -9.46 -9.68 2.40
C GLU A 99 -10.81 -9.14 2.84
N ALA A 100 -11.67 -10.04 3.33
CA ALA A 100 -12.84 -9.64 4.09
C ALA A 100 -12.39 -9.31 5.52
N GLY A 101 -12.79 -8.16 6.02
CA GLY A 101 -12.51 -7.71 7.37
C GLY A 101 -13.67 -6.91 7.94
N GLU A 102 -13.41 -6.23 9.05
CA GLU A 102 -14.36 -5.37 9.71
C GLU A 102 -13.69 -4.04 10.05
N THR A 103 -14.38 -2.94 9.76
CA THR A 103 -13.93 -1.61 10.17
C THR A 103 -15.10 -0.77 10.68
N LYS A 104 -14.79 0.36 11.32
CA LYS A 104 -15.80 1.31 11.79
C LYS A 104 -16.02 2.39 10.74
N LEU A 105 -17.04 2.23 9.93
CA LEU A 105 -17.49 3.28 9.00
C LEU A 105 -18.44 4.22 9.74
N LYS A 106 -18.04 5.49 9.88
CA LYS A 106 -18.81 6.51 10.64
C LYS A 106 -19.18 6.07 12.07
N GLY A 107 -18.30 5.30 12.70
CA GLY A 107 -18.50 4.77 14.05
C GLY A 107 -19.31 3.46 14.14
N ILE A 108 -19.83 2.96 13.00
CA ILE A 108 -20.62 1.72 12.95
C ILE A 108 -19.72 0.56 12.52
N PRO A 109 -19.62 -0.53 13.29
CA PRO A 109 -18.94 -1.74 12.87
C PRO A 109 -19.56 -2.29 11.60
N THR A 110 -18.78 -2.37 10.53
CA THR A 110 -19.25 -2.74 9.19
C THR A 110 -18.28 -3.76 8.60
N GLN A 111 -18.85 -4.80 8.00
CA GLN A 111 -18.07 -5.79 7.26
C GLN A 111 -17.60 -5.19 5.94
N THR A 112 -16.30 -5.27 5.67
CA THR A 112 -15.68 -4.60 4.52
C THR A 112 -14.78 -5.53 3.73
N LEU A 113 -14.71 -5.29 2.42
CA LEU A 113 -13.64 -5.74 1.57
C LEU A 113 -12.48 -4.75 1.72
N ASN A 114 -11.39 -5.19 2.34
CA ASN A 114 -10.18 -4.40 2.48
C ASN A 114 -9.30 -4.63 1.26
N ILE A 115 -9.10 -3.56 0.47
CA ILE A 115 -8.24 -3.59 -0.71
C ILE A 115 -7.08 -2.63 -0.49
N GLY A 116 -5.85 -3.10 -0.63
CA GLY A 116 -4.69 -2.24 -0.41
C GLY A 116 -3.36 -2.94 -0.56
N PHE A 117 -2.34 -2.40 0.12
CA PHE A 117 -0.97 -2.86 0.02
C PHE A 117 -0.30 -2.95 1.39
N LYS A 118 0.50 -4.00 1.58
CA LYS A 118 1.43 -4.13 2.72
C LYS A 118 2.83 -3.67 2.32
N GLY A 119 3.53 -3.05 3.25
CA GLY A 119 4.90 -2.59 3.04
C GLY A 119 5.57 -2.24 4.35
N LYS A 120 6.40 -1.19 4.31
CA LYS A 120 7.11 -0.66 5.47
C LYS A 120 6.61 0.74 5.81
N VAL A 121 6.81 1.17 7.06
CA VAL A 121 6.48 2.53 7.50
C VAL A 121 7.19 3.59 6.65
N SER A 122 8.43 3.36 6.21
CA SER A 122 9.13 4.29 5.32
C SER A 122 8.50 4.42 3.93
N GLU A 123 7.62 3.50 3.55
CA GLU A 123 6.96 3.45 2.25
C GLU A 123 5.49 3.92 2.34
N HIS A 124 5.04 4.43 3.50
CA HIS A 124 3.64 4.76 3.77
C HIS A 124 3.00 5.62 2.68
N ASP A 125 3.65 6.70 2.27
CA ASP A 125 3.12 7.61 1.25
C ASP A 125 2.93 6.92 -0.11
N ASP A 126 3.80 5.97 -0.45
CA ASP A 126 3.68 5.19 -1.68
C ASP A 126 2.52 4.18 -1.56
N LEU A 127 2.35 3.55 -0.40
CA LEU A 127 1.23 2.65 -0.14
C LEU A 127 -0.11 3.39 -0.23
N VAL A 128 -0.18 4.62 0.28
CA VAL A 128 -1.36 5.50 0.13
C VAL A 128 -1.64 5.80 -1.33
N LYS A 129 -0.64 6.23 -2.10
CA LYS A 129 -0.80 6.54 -3.54
C LYS A 129 -1.25 5.32 -4.33
N LEU A 130 -0.63 4.18 -4.09
CA LEU A 130 -1.01 2.91 -4.71
C LEU A 130 -2.46 2.53 -4.39
N SER A 131 -2.87 2.66 -3.12
CA SER A 131 -4.22 2.32 -2.67
C SER A 131 -5.27 3.25 -3.27
N GLN A 132 -4.97 4.56 -3.36
CA GLN A 132 -5.83 5.54 -4.01
C GLN A 132 -5.99 5.25 -5.51
N ARG A 133 -4.88 4.98 -6.21
CA ARG A 133 -4.92 4.69 -7.65
C ARG A 133 -5.68 3.40 -7.95
N LEU A 134 -5.48 2.36 -7.13
CA LEU A 134 -6.23 1.11 -7.23
C LEU A 134 -7.73 1.32 -6.97
N MET A 135 -8.09 2.21 -6.04
CA MET A 135 -9.48 2.57 -5.79
C MET A 135 -10.15 3.20 -7.01
N GLU A 136 -9.42 3.96 -7.83
CA GLU A 136 -9.96 4.47 -9.10
C GLU A 136 -10.35 3.34 -10.05
N ASP A 137 -9.54 2.28 -10.14
CA ASP A 137 -9.85 1.12 -10.97
C ASP A 137 -11.04 0.32 -10.41
N VAL A 138 -11.12 0.18 -9.09
CA VAL A 138 -12.28 -0.41 -8.41
C VAL A 138 -13.54 0.38 -8.73
N GLN A 139 -13.50 1.71 -8.63
CA GLN A 139 -14.66 2.57 -8.91
C GLN A 139 -15.11 2.44 -10.37
N ARG A 140 -14.18 2.40 -11.32
CA ARG A 140 -14.51 2.17 -12.75
C ARG A 140 -15.20 0.82 -12.96
N LEU A 141 -14.73 -0.21 -12.27
CA LEU A 141 -15.30 -1.56 -12.35
C LEU A 141 -16.70 -1.66 -11.69
N MET A 142 -16.94 -0.87 -10.65
CA MET A 142 -18.24 -0.80 -9.97
C MET A 142 -19.23 0.17 -10.61
N ALA A 143 -18.77 1.05 -11.50
CA ALA A 143 -19.63 2.01 -12.17
C ALA A 143 -20.64 1.30 -13.09
N PRO A 144 -21.91 1.76 -13.15
CA PRO A 144 -22.89 1.22 -14.07
C PRO A 144 -22.42 1.40 -15.53
N PRO A 145 -22.83 0.51 -16.46
CA PRO A 145 -22.32 0.48 -17.84
C PRO A 145 -22.53 1.79 -18.61
N GLU A 146 -23.55 2.59 -18.27
CA GLU A 146 -23.78 3.91 -18.88
C GLU A 146 -22.69 4.95 -18.56
N ALA A 147 -21.91 4.76 -17.49
CA ALA A 147 -20.81 5.65 -17.11
C ALA A 147 -19.45 5.24 -17.71
N GLN A 148 -19.36 4.07 -18.33
CA GLN A 148 -18.10 3.56 -18.91
C GLN A 148 -17.86 4.08 -20.35
N ASP A 149 -18.93 4.47 -21.06
CA ASP A 149 -18.87 5.10 -22.40
C ASP A 149 -18.86 6.64 -22.36
N ALA A 150 -19.09 7.24 -21.20
CA ALA A 150 -18.97 8.68 -21.02
C ALA A 150 -17.48 9.02 -20.86
N GLY A 151 -16.82 9.43 -21.94
CA GLY A 151 -15.45 9.94 -21.94
C GLY A 151 -15.19 10.99 -20.84
N PRO A 152 -13.92 11.34 -20.57
CA PRO A 152 -13.50 12.07 -19.38
C PRO A 152 -14.37 13.31 -19.16
N VAL A 153 -15.10 13.33 -18.04
CA VAL A 153 -15.91 14.47 -17.63
C VAL A 153 -14.97 15.66 -17.42
N PRO A 154 -15.10 16.75 -18.20
CA PRO A 154 -14.23 17.91 -18.04
C PRO A 154 -14.43 18.47 -16.63
N ALA A 155 -13.32 18.62 -15.90
CA ALA A 155 -13.30 19.26 -14.59
C ALA A 155 -13.94 20.65 -14.72
N LYS A 156 -15.11 20.83 -14.11
CA LYS A 156 -15.67 22.16 -13.92
C LYS A 156 -14.83 22.83 -12.85
N PHE A 157 -14.02 23.80 -13.29
CA PHE A 157 -13.37 24.79 -12.42
C PHE A 157 -14.41 25.76 -11.85
#